data_AF-A0A951P5D3-F1
#
_entry.id   AF-A0A951P5D3-F1
#
_cell.length_a   1.000
_cell.length_b   1.000
_cell.length_c   1.000
_cell.angle_alpha   90.00
_cell.angle_beta   90.00
_cell.angle_gamma   90.00
#
_symmetry.space_group_name_H-M   'P 1'
#
loop_
_entity.id
_entity.type
_entity.pdbx_description
1 polymer ?
#
loop_
_entity_poly.entity_id
_entity_poly.type
_entity_poly.pdbx_seq_one_letter_code
_entity_poly.pdbx_strand_id
1 'polypeptide(L)' 'MKNLIATTPTRTGLRVFTMILEKPYQTGRKVAENFKSTMKIIFDQHLPQWNYTAQPELQVI' A
#
# COMPACT_ATOMS: atom_id res chain seq x y z
N MET A 1 -10.06 18.81 2.15
CA MET A 1 -10.24 17.33 2.10
C MET A 1 -9.81 16.64 3.40
N LYS A 2 -8.51 16.62 3.74
CA LYS A 2 -7.96 15.93 4.93
C LYS A 2 -8.74 16.19 6.24
N ASN A 3 -9.01 17.45 6.53
CA ASN A 3 -9.70 17.85 7.77
C ASN A 3 -11.16 17.37 7.81
N LEU A 4 -11.84 17.31 6.66
CA LEU A 4 -13.22 16.82 6.58
C LEU A 4 -13.29 15.32 6.83
N ILE A 5 -12.35 14.56 6.28
CA ILE A 5 -12.26 13.11 6.50
C ILE A 5 -11.95 12.82 7.98
N ALA A 6 -11.08 13.60 8.62
CA ALA A 6 -10.72 13.42 10.03
C ALA A 6 -11.90 13.60 10.99
N THR A 7 -12.90 14.43 10.63
CA THR A 7 -14.09 14.69 11.46
C THR A 7 -15.27 13.75 11.16
N THR A 8 -15.07 12.72 10.33
CA THR A 8 -16.17 11.82 9.93
C THR A 8 -16.64 10.98 11.14
N PRO A 9 -17.95 10.95 11.43
CA PRO A 9 -18.48 10.17 12.55
C PRO A 9 -18.39 8.68 12.25
N THR A 10 -18.09 7.88 13.28
CA THR A 10 -18.07 6.42 13.20
C THR A 10 -19.13 5.82 14.12
N ARG A 11 -19.72 4.70 13.69
CA ARG A 11 -20.85 4.06 14.40
C ARG A 11 -20.51 3.65 15.84
N THR A 12 -19.25 3.33 16.11
CA THR A 12 -18.78 2.81 17.40
C THR A 12 -17.85 3.77 18.14
N GLY A 13 -17.75 5.03 17.72
CA GLY A 13 -16.95 6.06 18.41
C GLY A 13 -15.43 5.96 18.20
N LEU A 14 -14.98 5.21 17.19
CA LEU A 14 -13.58 5.21 16.76
C LEU A 14 -13.18 6.56 16.14
N ARG A 15 -11.94 6.99 16.38
CA ARG A 15 -11.36 8.20 15.79
C ARG A 15 -10.70 7.91 14.45
N VAL A 16 -10.88 8.79 13.47
CA VAL A 16 -10.27 8.70 12.14
C VAL A 16 -8.97 9.50 12.11
N PHE A 17 -7.88 8.88 11.66
CA PHE A 17 -6.61 9.56 11.39
C PHE A 17 -6.42 9.71 9.89
N THR A 18 -5.95 10.89 9.47
CA THR A 18 -5.74 11.18 8.05
C THR A 18 -4.33 11.72 7.81
N MET A 19 -3.72 11.28 6.72
CA MET A 19 -2.43 11.77 6.25
C MET A 19 -2.48 11.92 4.73
N ILE A 20 -1.89 13.00 4.22
CA ILE A 20 -1.65 13.17 2.77
C ILE A 20 -0.16 12.98 2.56
N LEU A 21 0.20 12.11 1.62
CA LEU A 21 1.57 11.99 1.15
C LEU A 21 1.84 13.14 0.17
N GLU A 22 2.59 14.15 0.62
CA GLU A 22 2.88 15.34 -0.19
C GLU A 22 3.93 15.07 -1.28
N LYS A 23 4.74 14.02 -1.12
CA LYS A 23 5.80 13.68 -2.07
C LYS A 23 5.19 13.02 -3.31
N PRO A 24 5.49 13.52 -4.52
CA PRO A 24 5.04 12.86 -5.74
C PRO A 24 5.73 11.51 -5.89
N TYR A 25 4.98 10.51 -6.32
CA TYR A 25 5.54 9.22 -6.70
C TYR A 25 6.36 9.40 -7.96
N GLN A 26 7.62 8.97 -7.91
CA GLN A 26 8.48 8.95 -9.09
C GLN A 26 7.94 7.92 -10.09
N THR A 27 7.58 8.39 -11.27
CA THR A 27 7.16 7.55 -12.39
C THR A 27 8.35 7.15 -13.27
N GLY A 28 8.19 6.14 -14.12
CA GLY A 28 9.21 5.75 -15.10
C GLY A 28 10.43 5.02 -14.52
N ARG A 29 10.37 4.53 -13.28
CA ARG A 29 11.43 3.68 -12.72
C ARG A 29 11.56 2.40 -13.55
N LYS A 30 12.75 2.18 -14.12
CA LYS A 30 13.08 0.94 -14.84
C LYS A 30 13.28 -0.18 -13.83
N VAL A 31 12.73 -1.35 -14.15
CA VAL A 31 12.87 -2.60 -13.39
C VAL A 31 13.33 -3.69 -14.36
N ALA A 32 13.84 -4.81 -13.85
CA ALA A 32 14.12 -5.98 -14.69
C ALA A 32 12.86 -6.40 -15.47
N GLU A 33 13.05 -6.88 -16.70
CA GLU A 33 11.94 -7.21 -17.62
C GLU A 33 10.95 -8.22 -17.02
N ASN A 34 11.47 -9.20 -16.28
CA ASN A 34 10.69 -10.24 -15.61
C ASN A 34 10.19 -9.84 -14.21
N PHE A 35 10.52 -8.64 -13.71
CA PHE A 35 10.25 -8.28 -12.31
C PHE A 35 8.78 -8.45 -11.92
N LYS A 36 7.85 -8.00 -12.76
CA LYS A 36 6.42 -8.08 -12.46
C LYS A 36 5.87 -9.50 -12.55
N SER A 37 6.37 -10.32 -13.48
CA SER A 37 5.89 -11.69 -13.68
C SER A 37 6.42 -12.65 -12.61
N THR A 38 7.60 -12.38 -12.06
CA THR A 38 8.20 -13.18 -10.98
C THR A 38 7.92 -12.64 -9.58
N MET A 39 7.29 -11.45 -9.45
CA MET A 39 7.02 -10.86 -8.14
C MET A 39 6.07 -11.75 -7.32
N LYS A 40 6.58 -12.31 -6.22
CA LYS A 40 5.78 -13.12 -5.30
C LYS A 40 4.87 -12.21 -4.47
N ILE A 41 3.57 -12.46 -4.52
CA ILE A 41 2.58 -11.84 -3.64
C ILE A 41 2.15 -12.85 -2.59
N ILE A 42 2.32 -12.51 -1.32
CA ILE A 42 1.90 -13.31 -0.17
C ILE A 42 0.69 -12.63 0.46
N PHE A 43 -0.47 -13.27 0.37
CA PHE A 43 -1.68 -12.77 1.00
C PHE A 43 -1.66 -13.02 2.51
N ASP A 44 -2.22 -12.07 3.26
CA ASP A 44 -2.38 -12.19 4.70
C ASP A 44 -3.29 -13.38 5.07
N GLN A 45 -2.99 -14.05 6.19
CA GLN A 45 -3.73 -15.25 6.60
C GLN A 45 -5.17 -14.95 7.06
N HIS A 46 -5.42 -13.75 7.62
CA HIS A 46 -6.70 -13.40 8.22
C HIS A 46 -7.54 -12.50 7.30
N LEU A 47 -6.90 -11.61 6.54
CA LEU A 47 -7.54 -10.64 5.66
C LEU A 47 -6.93 -10.66 4.24
N PRO A 48 -6.92 -11.81 3.54
CA PRO A 48 -6.25 -11.95 2.25
C PRO A 48 -6.81 -11.04 1.15
N GLN A 49 -8.09 -10.63 1.26
CA GLN A 49 -8.68 -9.70 0.29
C GLN A 49 -8.18 -8.26 0.46
N TRP A 50 -7.74 -7.89 1.66
CA TRP A 50 -7.40 -6.51 2.02
C TRP A 50 -5.90 -6.30 2.21
N ASN A 51 -5.19 -7.36 2.61
CA ASN A 51 -3.79 -7.29 3.03
C ASN A 51 -2.94 -8.30 2.26
N TYR A 52 -1.82 -7.82 1.71
CA TYR A 52 -0.82 -8.66 1.06
C TYR A 52 0.58 -8.03 1.20
N THR A 53 1.61 -8.87 1.11
CA THR A 53 3.01 -8.47 1.05
C THR A 53 3.58 -8.85 -0.31
N ALA A 54 4.15 -7.87 -1.02
CA ALA A 54 4.90 -8.15 -2.24
C ALA A 54 6.37 -8.43 -1.87
N GLN A 55 6.80 -9.68 -2.04
CA GLN A 55 8.13 -10.16 -1.69
C GLN A 55 8.94 -10.36 -2.97
N PRO A 56 9.72 -9.35 -3.40
CA PRO A 56 10.64 -9.54 -4.51
C PRO A 56 11.75 -10.51 -4.09
N GLU A 57 12.21 -11.33 -5.04
CA GLU A 57 13.49 -12.02 -4.88
C GLU A 57 14.60 -10.96 -4.87
N LEU A 58 15.53 -11.06 -3.94
CA LEU A 58 16.70 -10.18 -3.91
C LEU A 58 17.54 -10.47 -5.16
N GLN A 59 17.37 -9.66 -6.21
CA GLN A 59 18.39 -9.57 -7.24
C GLN A 59 19.57 -8.83 -6.61
N VAL A 60 20.56 -9.59 -6.17
CA VAL A 60 21.89 -9.06 -5.86
C VAL A 60 22.43 -8.48 -7.16
N ILE A 61 22.56 -7.15 -7.19
CA ILE A 61 23.12 -6.39 -8.32
C ILE A 61 24.65 -6.46 -8.23
#